data_AF-A0A3B9NVF3-F1
#
_entry.id   AF-A0A3B9NVF3-F1
#
_cell.length_a   1.000
_cell.length_b   1.000
_cell.length_c   1.000
_cell.angle_alpha   90.00
_cell.angle_beta   90.00
_cell.angle_gamma   90.00
#
_symmetry.space_group_name_H-M   'P 1'
#
loop_
_entity.id
_entity.type
_entity.pdbx_description
1 polymer ?
#
loop_
_entity_poly.entity_id
_entity_poly.type
_entity_poly.pdbx_seq_one_letter_code
_entity_poly.pdbx_strand_id
1 'polypeptide(L)'
;MSRKSTRRTIRPLRIPITRGLIDQFAQELHFSLMKAQLGYFTTVEFDKIGTCFNTIYGALDLKPPKDKTILVAIEGAMRAMNDCSKRGDTSGVWALRVTEIAAVRAGAQKAEEALALLDVTTVYQSIKQLEAEQRAEERLAA
;
A
#
# COMPACT_ATOMS: atom_id res chain seq x y z
N MET A 1 -24.77 43.58 -24.63
CA MET A 1 -25.05 42.32 -23.91
C MET A 1 -23.75 41.53 -23.79
N SER A 2 -23.16 41.48 -22.59
CA SER A 2 -21.90 40.76 -22.32
C SER A 2 -22.19 39.26 -22.11
N ARG A 3 -21.71 38.39 -22.99
CA ARG A 3 -21.82 36.92 -22.82
C ARG A 3 -20.92 36.50 -21.67
N LYS A 4 -21.50 36.09 -20.54
CA LYS A 4 -20.78 35.42 -19.45
C LYS A 4 -20.16 34.13 -20.00
N SER A 5 -18.84 34.12 -20.13
CA SER A 5 -18.06 32.91 -20.45
C SER A 5 -18.10 31.98 -19.24
N THR A 6 -18.92 30.94 -19.30
CA THR A 6 -18.91 29.87 -18.30
C THR A 6 -17.63 29.05 -18.51
N ARG A 7 -16.59 29.29 -17.70
CA ARG A 7 -15.39 28.44 -17.68
C ARG A 7 -15.82 27.00 -17.45
N ARG A 8 -15.55 26.10 -18.41
CA ARG A 8 -15.69 24.65 -18.20
C ARG A 8 -14.71 24.24 -17.11
N THR A 9 -15.23 23.75 -15.99
CA THR A 9 -14.43 23.05 -14.97
C THR A 9 -13.93 21.75 -15.58
N ILE A 10 -12.61 21.65 -15.79
CA ILE A 10 -11.96 20.43 -16.25
C ILE A 10 -12.05 19.41 -15.11
N ARG A 11 -12.73 18.28 -15.35
CA ARG A 11 -12.74 17.17 -14.39
C ARG A 11 -11.46 16.35 -14.57
N PRO A 12 -10.83 15.89 -13.48
CA PRO A 12 -9.69 15.00 -13.58
C PRO A 12 -10.08 13.73 -14.35
N LEU A 13 -9.26 13.31 -15.31
CA LEU A 13 -9.47 12.07 -16.04
C LEU A 13 -9.23 10.90 -15.09
N ARG A 14 -10.24 10.05 -14.89
CA ARG A 14 -10.08 8.81 -14.11
C ARG A 14 -9.56 7.70 -15.02
N ILE A 15 -8.29 7.34 -14.86
CA ILE A 15 -7.68 6.23 -15.59
C ILE A 15 -7.76 4.98 -14.71
N PRO A 16 -8.56 3.96 -15.10
CA PRO A 16 -8.65 2.73 -14.31
C PRO A 16 -7.31 2.00 -14.30
N ILE A 17 -7.05 1.29 -13.20
CA ILE A 17 -5.88 0.42 -13.11
C ILE A 17 -6.08 -0.78 -14.03
N THR A 18 -5.06 -1.11 -14.81
CA THR A 18 -5.10 -2.24 -15.74
C THR A 18 -5.03 -3.56 -14.99
N ARG A 19 -5.62 -4.61 -15.58
CA ARG A 19 -5.58 -5.94 -14.99
C ARG A 19 -4.15 -6.44 -14.75
N GLY A 20 -3.25 -6.18 -15.70
CA GLY A 20 -1.83 -6.55 -15.56
C GLY A 20 -1.14 -5.89 -14.36
N LEU A 21 -1.47 -4.63 -14.02
CA LEU A 21 -0.91 -3.99 -12.84
C LEU A 21 -1.47 -4.59 -11.54
N ILE A 22 -2.77 -4.93 -11.52
CA ILE A 22 -3.39 -5.63 -10.38
C ILE A 22 -2.73 -6.98 -10.17
N ASP A 23 -2.54 -7.76 -11.24
CA ASP A 23 -1.95 -9.09 -11.16
C ASP A 23 -0.47 -9.02 -10.71
N GLN A 24 0.29 -8.03 -11.18
CA GLN A 24 1.66 -7.81 -10.73
C GLN A 24 1.74 -7.46 -9.24
N PHE A 25 0.84 -6.60 -8.77
CA PHE A 25 0.75 -6.23 -7.36
C PHE A 25 0.40 -7.44 -6.47
N ALA A 26 -0.61 -8.21 -6.89
CA ALA A 26 -1.02 -9.43 -6.21
C ALA A 26 0.14 -10.45 -6.16
N GLN A 27 0.85 -10.61 -7.27
CA GLN A 27 2.01 -11.50 -7.35
C GLN A 27 3.11 -11.10 -6.35
N GLU A 28 3.43 -9.81 -6.26
CA GLU A 28 4.47 -9.31 -5.35
C GLU A 28 4.10 -9.51 -3.88
N LEU A 29 2.84 -9.21 -3.49
CA LEU A 29 2.33 -9.46 -2.14
C LEU A 29 2.32 -10.95 -1.80
N HIS A 30 1.68 -11.77 -2.65
CA HIS A 30 1.48 -13.17 -2.36
C HIS A 30 2.77 -13.99 -2.38
N PHE A 31 3.71 -13.69 -3.28
CA PHE A 31 5.02 -14.37 -3.27
C PHE A 31 5.86 -13.98 -2.06
N SER A 32 5.83 -12.71 -1.64
CA SER A 32 6.53 -12.28 -0.42
C SER A 32 5.92 -12.95 0.82
N LEU A 33 4.59 -13.05 0.89
CA LEU A 33 3.90 -13.78 1.96
C LEU A 33 4.20 -15.28 1.94
N MET A 34 4.22 -15.90 0.77
CA MET A 34 4.57 -17.32 0.61
C MET A 34 5.98 -17.60 1.12
N LYS A 35 6.97 -16.76 0.75
CA LYS A 35 8.33 -16.85 1.30
C LYS A 35 8.34 -16.75 2.82
N ALA A 36 7.50 -15.90 3.39
CA ALA A 36 7.37 -15.80 4.84
C ALA A 36 6.90 -17.11 5.47
N GLN A 37 5.96 -17.80 4.84
CA GLN A 37 5.45 -19.09 5.31
C GLN A 37 6.47 -20.22 5.18
N LEU A 38 7.37 -20.13 4.21
CA LEU A 38 8.45 -21.11 3.99
C LEU A 38 9.70 -20.84 4.84
N GLY A 39 9.69 -19.79 5.67
CA GLY A 39 10.84 -19.41 6.50
C GLY A 39 11.95 -18.65 5.76
N TYR A 40 11.68 -18.18 4.54
CA TYR A 40 12.60 -17.37 3.73
C TYR A 40 12.22 -15.87 3.77
N PHE A 41 11.70 -15.40 4.90
CA PHE A 41 11.35 -13.98 5.06
C PHE A 41 12.60 -13.16 5.35
N THR A 42 12.88 -12.15 4.52
CA THR A 42 13.96 -11.20 4.75
C THR A 42 13.44 -9.77 4.75
N THR A 43 14.31 -8.81 5.00
CA THR A 43 14.02 -7.37 4.83
C THR A 43 13.48 -7.07 3.43
N VAL A 44 13.93 -7.79 2.39
CA VAL A 44 13.48 -7.58 1.02
C VAL A 44 11.99 -7.91 0.85
N GLU A 45 11.54 -9.06 1.37
CA GLU A 45 10.11 -9.42 1.33
C GLU A 45 9.29 -8.50 2.23
N PHE A 46 9.85 -8.08 3.36
CA PHE A 46 9.22 -7.11 4.24
C PHE A 46 8.97 -5.79 3.52
N ASP A 47 9.99 -5.23 2.87
CA ASP A 47 9.92 -3.94 2.16
C ASP A 47 8.95 -4.00 0.98
N LYS A 48 8.88 -5.13 0.27
CA LYS A 48 7.90 -5.33 -0.80
C LYS A 48 6.47 -5.25 -0.29
N ILE A 49 6.16 -5.97 0.79
CA ILE A 49 4.83 -5.95 1.40
C ILE A 49 4.53 -4.56 1.98
N GLY A 50 5.49 -3.96 2.67
CA GLY A 50 5.36 -2.62 3.26
C GLY A 50 5.09 -1.55 2.21
N THR A 51 5.85 -1.55 1.12
CA THR A 51 5.66 -0.63 -0.02
C THR A 51 4.27 -0.78 -0.62
N CYS A 52 3.82 -2.02 -0.81
CA CYS A 52 2.49 -2.31 -1.33
C CYS A 52 1.38 -1.74 -0.43
N PHE A 53 1.45 -2.00 0.88
CA PHE A 53 0.45 -1.49 1.82
C PHE A 53 0.48 0.02 1.95
N ASN A 54 1.66 0.64 2.09
CA ASN A 54 1.77 2.08 2.21
C ASN A 54 1.23 2.79 0.97
N THR A 55 1.54 2.28 -0.22
CA THR A 55 1.05 2.84 -1.49
C THR A 55 -0.46 2.79 -1.60
N ILE A 56 -1.07 1.65 -1.25
CA ILE A 56 -2.53 1.53 -1.33
C ILE A 56 -3.20 2.32 -0.21
N TYR A 57 -2.67 2.27 1.00
CA TYR A 57 -3.21 3.01 2.13
C TYR A 57 -3.19 4.52 1.86
N GLY A 58 -2.08 5.08 1.38
CA GLY A 58 -2.02 6.50 1.01
C GLY A 58 -2.97 6.84 -0.14
N ALA A 59 -3.15 5.95 -1.13
CA ALA A 59 -4.13 6.15 -2.18
C ALA A 59 -5.58 6.13 -1.65
N LEU A 60 -5.86 5.30 -0.64
CA LEU A 60 -7.15 5.26 0.04
C LEU A 60 -7.35 6.45 0.99
N ASP A 61 -6.30 7.05 1.52
CA ASP A 61 -6.41 8.29 2.30
C ASP A 61 -6.83 9.46 1.39
N LEU A 62 -6.22 9.57 0.20
CA LEU A 62 -6.62 10.53 -0.83
C LEU A 62 -8.05 10.29 -1.34
N LYS A 63 -8.46 9.03 -1.41
CA LYS A 63 -9.77 8.61 -1.91
C LYS A 63 -10.37 7.51 -1.05
N PRO A 64 -11.03 7.89 0.07
CA PRO A 64 -11.56 6.93 1.04
C PRO A 64 -12.50 5.90 0.41
N PRO A 65 -12.34 4.60 0.75
CA PRO A 65 -13.25 3.57 0.28
C PRO A 65 -14.62 3.74 0.92
N LYS A 66 -15.66 3.29 0.22
CA LYS A 66 -17.02 3.23 0.81
C LYS A 66 -17.08 2.22 1.96
N ASP A 67 -16.38 1.10 1.80
CA ASP A 67 -16.25 0.08 2.82
C ASP A 67 -15.03 0.38 3.70
N LYS A 68 -15.29 0.79 4.95
CA LYS A 68 -14.25 1.11 5.93
C LYS A 68 -13.48 -0.12 6.41
N THR A 69 -14.01 -1.33 6.23
CA THR A 69 -13.32 -2.55 6.64
C THR A 69 -12.01 -2.78 5.86
N ILE A 70 -11.90 -2.22 4.66
CA ILE A 70 -10.67 -2.22 3.85
C ILE A 70 -9.53 -1.53 4.60
N LEU A 71 -9.76 -0.31 5.10
CA LEU A 71 -8.74 0.44 5.85
C LEU A 71 -8.33 -0.30 7.12
N VAL A 72 -9.31 -0.81 7.87
CA VAL A 72 -9.06 -1.55 9.12
C VAL A 72 -8.19 -2.80 8.87
N ALA A 73 -8.45 -3.55 7.79
CA ALA A 73 -7.66 -4.73 7.45
C ALA A 73 -6.22 -4.37 7.05
N ILE A 74 -6.05 -3.32 6.22
CA ILE A 74 -4.72 -2.87 5.79
C ILE A 74 -3.92 -2.31 6.98
N GLU A 75 -4.53 -1.49 7.84
CA GLU A 75 -3.89 -1.01 9.07
C GLU A 75 -3.50 -2.16 10.00
N GLY A 76 -4.38 -3.16 10.14
CA GLY A 76 -4.09 -4.36 10.94
C GLY A 76 -2.86 -5.11 10.43
N ALA A 77 -2.74 -5.26 9.11
CA ALA A 77 -1.57 -5.84 8.47
C ALA A 77 -0.31 -4.99 8.67
N MET A 78 -0.41 -3.66 8.51
CA MET A 78 0.71 -2.73 8.75
C MET A 78 1.19 -2.79 10.21
N ARG A 79 0.28 -2.89 11.18
CA ARG A 79 0.65 -3.06 12.60
C ARG A 79 1.37 -4.39 12.83
N ALA A 80 0.88 -5.48 12.25
CA ALA A 80 1.54 -6.79 12.33
C ALA A 80 2.95 -6.75 11.71
N MET A 81 3.13 -6.03 10.60
CA MET A 81 4.43 -5.80 9.98
C MET A 81 5.34 -4.96 10.90
N ASN A 82 4.85 -3.88 11.49
CA ASN A 82 5.64 -3.07 12.42
C ASN A 82 6.09 -3.86 13.66
N ASP A 83 5.22 -4.73 14.20
CA ASP A 83 5.58 -5.60 15.31
C ASP A 83 6.59 -6.70 14.91
N CYS A 84 6.56 -7.13 13.65
CA CYS A 84 7.60 -7.99 13.07
C CYS A 84 8.93 -7.24 12.94
N SER A 85 8.95 -6.02 12.39
CA SER A 85 10.17 -5.22 12.23
C SER A 85 10.85 -4.95 13.56
N LYS A 86 10.13 -4.52 14.60
CA LYS A 86 10.71 -4.32 15.94
C LYS A 86 11.48 -5.54 16.46
N ARG A 87 10.95 -6.74 16.21
CA ARG A 87 11.62 -8.00 16.57
C ARG A 87 12.77 -8.31 15.63
N GLY A 88 12.61 -8.09 14.34
CA GLY A 88 13.66 -8.25 13.33
C GLY A 88 14.87 -7.37 13.64
N ASP A 89 14.65 -6.11 13.97
CA ASP A 89 15.70 -5.14 14.29
C ASP A 89 16.45 -5.51 15.59
N THR A 90 15.73 -6.08 16.57
CA THR A 90 16.32 -6.48 17.85
C THR A 90 17.07 -7.82 17.75
N SER A 91 16.53 -8.79 17.01
CA SER A 91 17.03 -10.18 17.01
C SER A 91 17.84 -10.55 15.76
N GLY A 92 17.79 -9.73 14.71
CA GLY A 92 18.30 -10.05 13.37
C GLY A 92 17.44 -11.05 12.60
N VAL A 93 16.41 -11.64 13.22
CA VAL A 93 15.56 -12.67 12.62
C VAL A 93 14.24 -12.07 12.16
N TRP A 94 14.06 -12.03 10.84
CA TRP A 94 12.83 -11.56 10.20
C TRP A 94 11.87 -12.73 10.04
N ALA A 95 10.83 -12.79 10.86
CA ALA A 95 9.83 -13.84 10.78
C ALA A 95 8.47 -13.36 11.29
N LEU A 96 7.44 -13.58 10.46
CA LEU A 96 6.05 -13.37 10.84
C LEU A 96 5.55 -14.55 11.69
N ARG A 97 4.86 -14.24 12.78
CA ARG A 97 4.12 -15.22 13.59
C ARG A 97 2.85 -15.64 12.86
N VAL A 98 2.27 -16.78 13.24
CA VAL A 98 1.03 -17.28 12.64
C VAL A 98 -0.10 -16.26 12.65
N THR A 99 -0.26 -15.52 13.76
CA THR A 99 -1.27 -14.46 13.88
C THR A 99 -1.00 -13.27 12.97
N GLU A 100 0.28 -12.94 12.75
CA GLU A 100 0.69 -11.84 11.87
C GLU A 100 0.55 -12.24 10.41
N ILE A 101 0.88 -13.48 10.04
CA ILE A 101 0.64 -14.03 8.71
C ILE A 101 -0.85 -13.95 8.36
N ALA A 102 -1.74 -14.30 9.31
CA ALA A 102 -3.18 -14.19 9.11
C ALA A 102 -3.61 -12.73 8.88
N ALA A 103 -3.09 -11.79 9.68
CA ALA A 103 -3.37 -10.37 9.52
C ALA A 103 -2.87 -9.82 8.17
N VAL A 104 -1.62 -10.11 7.81
CA VAL A 104 -1.01 -9.69 6.54
C VAL A 104 -1.76 -10.27 5.35
N ARG A 105 -2.19 -11.54 5.43
CA ARG A 105 -3.02 -12.17 4.39
C ARG A 105 -4.37 -11.45 4.21
N ALA A 106 -5.04 -11.12 5.31
CA ALA A 106 -6.31 -10.40 5.25
C ALA A 106 -6.12 -8.99 4.67
N GLY A 107 -5.05 -8.30 5.08
CA GLY A 107 -4.68 -7.01 4.51
C GLY A 107 -4.38 -7.09 3.02
N ALA A 108 -3.61 -8.09 2.56
CA ALA A 108 -3.27 -8.29 1.15
C ALA A 108 -4.52 -8.46 0.28
N GLN A 109 -5.46 -9.31 0.71
CA GLN A 109 -6.71 -9.50 0.00
C GLN A 109 -7.53 -8.20 -0.09
N LYS A 110 -7.64 -7.45 1.01
CA LYS A 110 -8.36 -6.16 1.01
C LYS A 110 -7.64 -5.08 0.21
N ALA A 111 -6.32 -5.11 0.17
CA ALA A 111 -5.52 -4.20 -0.64
C ALA A 111 -5.75 -4.46 -2.14
N GLU A 112 -5.82 -5.71 -2.57
CA GLU A 112 -6.15 -6.07 -3.96
C GLU A 112 -7.57 -5.66 -4.36
N GLU A 113 -8.56 -5.95 -3.51
CA GLU A 113 -9.94 -5.50 -3.70
C GLU A 113 -10.02 -3.96 -3.85
N ALA A 114 -9.26 -3.24 -3.01
CA ALA A 114 -9.19 -1.79 -3.04
C ALA A 114 -8.53 -1.26 -4.31
N LEU A 115 -7.42 -1.88 -4.75
CA LEU A 115 -6.68 -1.46 -5.94
C LEU A 115 -7.57 -1.46 -7.18
N ALA A 116 -8.43 -2.47 -7.34
CA ALA A 116 -9.39 -2.54 -8.44
C ALA A 116 -10.39 -1.37 -8.48
N LEU A 117 -10.61 -0.69 -7.35
CA LEU A 117 -11.53 0.44 -7.23
C LEU A 117 -10.84 1.80 -7.36
N LEU A 118 -9.51 1.83 -7.28
CA LEU A 118 -8.70 3.04 -7.43
C LEU A 118 -8.49 3.43 -8.89
N ASP A 119 -7.81 4.55 -9.10
CA ASP A 119 -7.35 5.01 -10.40
C ASP A 119 -5.85 5.28 -10.35
N VAL A 120 -5.19 5.12 -11.50
CA VAL A 120 -3.73 5.21 -11.63
C VAL A 120 -3.21 6.56 -11.12
N THR A 121 -3.96 7.63 -11.36
CA THR A 121 -3.62 8.97 -10.90
C THR A 121 -3.55 9.09 -9.38
N THR A 122 -4.51 8.49 -8.66
CA THR A 122 -4.54 8.49 -7.19
C THR A 122 -3.39 7.66 -6.61
N VAL A 123 -3.12 6.48 -7.20
CA VAL A 123 -1.99 5.63 -6.77
C VAL A 123 -0.66 6.33 -7.01
N TYR A 124 -0.48 6.96 -8.16
CA TYR A 124 0.73 7.72 -8.47
C TYR A 124 0.96 8.89 -7.51
N GLN A 125 -0.10 9.61 -7.15
CA GLN A 125 -0.02 10.69 -6.16
C GLN A 125 0.43 10.17 -4.79
N SER A 126 -0.12 9.03 -4.36
CA SER A 126 0.32 8.39 -3.11
C SER A 126 1.80 8.01 -3.14
N ILE A 127 2.28 7.39 -4.24
CA ILE A 127 3.71 7.06 -4.39
C ILE A 127 4.56 8.33 -4.29
N LYS A 128 4.15 9.43 -4.92
CA LYS A 128 4.89 10.70 -4.86
C LYS A 128 4.91 11.32 -3.46
N GLN A 129 3.86 11.16 -2.69
CA GLN A 129 3.84 11.59 -1.29
C GLN A 129 4.81 10.76 -0.44
N LEU A 130 4.78 9.43 -0.57
CA LEU A 130 5.69 8.53 0.13
C LEU A 130 7.17 8.80 -0.22
N GLU A 131 7.49 8.98 -1.50
CA GLU A 131 8.84 9.36 -1.93
C GLU A 131 9.29 10.70 -1.33
N ALA A 132 8.38 11.66 -1.17
CA ALA A 132 8.68 12.97 -0.61
C ALA A 132 8.93 12.88 0.91
N GLU A 133 8.15 12.06 1.61
CA GLU A 133 8.32 11.79 3.04
C GLU A 133 9.67 11.11 3.32
N GLN A 134 10.01 10.06 2.58
CA GLN A 134 11.30 9.38 2.70
C GLN A 134 12.49 10.35 2.50
N ARG A 135 12.44 11.18 1.46
CA ARG A 135 13.49 12.19 1.23
C ARG A 135 13.56 13.24 2.33
N ALA A 136 12.43 13.58 2.95
CA ALA A 136 12.41 14.51 4.07
C ALA A 136 13.06 13.89 5.31
N GLU A 137 12.78 12.62 5.59
CA GLU A 137 13.41 11.86 6.68
C GLU A 137 14.92 11.72 6.48
N GLU A 138 15.38 11.37 5.28
CA GLU A 138 16.81 11.27 4.94
C GLU A 138 17.55 12.59 5.17
N ARG A 139 16.91 13.73 4.85
CA ARG A 139 17.49 15.06 5.09
C ARG A 139 17.57 15.44 6.56
N LEU A 140 16.69 14.90 7.40
CA LEU A 140 16.71 15.13 8.85
C LEU A 140 17.72 14.23 9.55
N ALA A 141 18.04 13.07 8.96
CA ALA A 141 19.01 12.10 9.49
C ALA A 141 20.46 12.37 9.07
N ALA A 142 20.68 13.24 8.07
CA ALA A 142 22.00 13.67 7.56
C ALA A 142 22.50 14.92 8.28
#